data_AF-A0A520MSZ7-F1
#
_entry.id   AF-A0A520MSZ7-F1
#
_cell.length_a   1.000
_cell.length_b   1.000
_cell.length_c   1.000
_cell.angle_alpha   90.00
_cell.angle_beta   90.00
_cell.angle_gamma   90.00
#
_symmetry.space_group_name_H-M   'P 1'
#
loop_
_entity.id
_entity.type
_entity.pdbx_description
1 polymer ?
#
loop_
_entity_poly.entity_id
_entity_poly.type
_entity_poly.pdbx_seq_one_letter_code
_entity_poly.pdbx_strand_id
1 'polypeptide(L)'
;MCKIMDVLSWQTTKKSLQRVIRFYWRRMFKDLRREFGLIFLIPKNIYLPLSIFGIIFLIFFLLDFDESLTYVSSFIASFITIFIISESTFKDDYATGYIEQKLCETESLIFYLFAKYLANLILVYLPMTLLAFLINGFNDNYLLELIFAYIVMLSTLYFFFNLGSAISIKRNNSLNALLIIPLLIPFIILVEEIFIAGKIMPNLNFLMAYFIFSATFINYAIIQILKIQSK
;
A
#
# COMPACT_ATOMS: atom_id res chain seq x y z
N MET A 1 -29.46 -36.51 -29.15
CA MET A 1 -30.03 -36.00 -27.88
C MET A 1 -28.96 -35.55 -26.88
N CYS A 2 -27.86 -36.31 -26.68
CA CYS A 2 -26.75 -35.94 -25.77
C CYS A 2 -26.06 -34.59 -26.09
N LYS A 3 -25.84 -34.25 -27.36
CA LYS A 3 -25.13 -33.02 -27.78
C LYS A 3 -25.86 -31.70 -27.48
N ILE A 4 -27.17 -31.74 -27.23
CA ILE A 4 -27.97 -30.52 -26.97
C ILE A 4 -27.98 -30.18 -25.46
N MET A 5 -27.86 -31.20 -24.58
CA MET A 5 -27.74 -30.99 -23.13
C MET A 5 -26.41 -30.33 -22.74
N ASP A 6 -25.31 -30.62 -23.44
CA ASP A 6 -23.99 -30.00 -23.17
C ASP A 6 -23.90 -28.52 -23.57
N VAL A 7 -24.64 -28.09 -24.60
CA VAL A 7 -24.64 -26.68 -25.03
C VAL A 7 -25.49 -25.82 -24.07
N LEU A 8 -26.57 -26.38 -23.52
CA LEU A 8 -27.41 -25.73 -22.52
C LEU A 8 -26.73 -25.62 -21.13
N SER A 9 -25.89 -26.58 -20.74
CA SER A 9 -25.10 -26.52 -19.50
C SER A 9 -23.99 -25.46 -19.55
N TRP A 10 -23.40 -25.23 -20.74
CA TRP A 10 -22.38 -24.18 -20.97
C TRP A 10 -22.94 -22.74 -20.96
N GLN A 11 -24.16 -22.54 -21.46
CA GLN A 11 -24.78 -21.20 -21.46
C GLN A 11 -25.27 -20.77 -20.07
N THR A 12 -25.74 -21.72 -19.27
CA THR A 12 -26.20 -21.49 -17.89
C THR A 12 -25.04 -21.19 -16.94
N THR A 13 -23.90 -21.89 -17.10
CA THR A 13 -22.64 -21.60 -16.36
C THR A 13 -22.02 -20.26 -16.74
N LYS A 14 -22.08 -19.84 -18.01
CA LYS A 14 -21.58 -18.51 -18.42
C LYS A 14 -22.41 -17.36 -17.80
N LYS A 15 -23.73 -17.53 -17.69
CA LYS A 15 -24.65 -16.55 -17.04
C LYS A 15 -24.55 -16.55 -15.51
N SER A 16 -24.23 -17.66 -14.87
CA SER A 16 -23.96 -17.70 -13.41
C SER A 16 -22.60 -17.07 -13.10
N LEU A 17 -21.56 -17.39 -13.88
CA LEU A 17 -20.22 -16.79 -13.76
C LEU A 17 -20.27 -15.27 -13.97
N GLN A 18 -20.99 -14.79 -14.98
CA GLN A 18 -21.19 -13.35 -15.20
C GLN A 18 -21.93 -12.66 -14.05
N ARG A 19 -22.90 -13.33 -13.41
CA ARG A 19 -23.60 -12.79 -12.24
C ARG A 19 -22.66 -12.71 -11.03
N VAL A 20 -21.84 -13.73 -10.80
CA VAL A 20 -20.84 -13.74 -9.73
C VAL A 20 -19.81 -12.64 -9.96
N ILE A 21 -19.22 -12.53 -11.16
CA ILE A 21 -18.26 -11.47 -11.50
C ILE A 21 -18.87 -10.09 -11.29
N ARG A 22 -20.09 -9.86 -11.77
CA ARG A 22 -20.78 -8.56 -11.62
C ARG A 22 -21.08 -8.22 -10.16
N PHE A 23 -21.38 -9.23 -9.34
CA PHE A 23 -21.61 -9.06 -7.91
C PHE A 23 -20.31 -8.69 -7.17
N TYR A 24 -19.21 -9.39 -7.47
CA TYR A 24 -17.88 -9.05 -6.97
C TYR A 24 -17.44 -7.64 -7.37
N TRP A 25 -17.66 -7.25 -8.64
CA TRP A 25 -17.28 -5.93 -9.14
C TRP A 25 -18.06 -4.80 -8.44
N ARG A 26 -19.37 -4.96 -8.26
CA ARG A 26 -20.20 -3.99 -7.53
C ARG A 26 -19.74 -3.81 -6.09
N ARG A 27 -19.33 -4.89 -5.41
CA ARG A 27 -18.78 -4.84 -4.05
C ARG A 27 -17.45 -4.09 -4.00
N MET A 28 -16.52 -4.41 -4.90
CA MET A 28 -15.23 -3.72 -4.99
C MET A 28 -15.42 -2.21 -5.21
N PHE A 29 -16.33 -1.80 -6.10
CA PHE A 29 -16.62 -0.38 -6.33
C PHE A 29 -17.24 0.31 -5.11
N LYS A 30 -18.06 -0.38 -4.33
CA LYS A 30 -18.64 0.16 -3.09
C LYS A 30 -17.54 0.42 -2.05
N ASP A 31 -16.64 -0.55 -1.87
CA ASP A 31 -15.50 -0.42 -0.97
C ASP A 31 -14.55 0.69 -1.41
N LEU A 32 -14.21 0.72 -2.70
CA LEU A 32 -13.39 1.78 -3.28
C LEU A 32 -14.02 3.16 -3.06
N ARG A 33 -15.30 3.33 -3.39
CA ARG A 33 -16.01 4.59 -3.19
C ARG A 33 -16.05 5.01 -1.72
N ARG A 34 -16.18 4.05 -0.79
CA ARG A 34 -16.11 4.32 0.65
C ARG A 34 -14.73 4.84 1.03
N GLU A 35 -13.65 4.12 0.69
CA GLU A 35 -12.29 4.50 1.07
C GLU A 35 -11.90 5.87 0.50
N PHE A 36 -12.17 6.09 -0.79
CA PHE A 36 -11.97 7.40 -1.41
C PHE A 36 -12.80 8.48 -0.72
N GLY A 37 -14.08 8.20 -0.46
CA GLY A 37 -14.96 9.12 0.25
C GLY A 37 -14.46 9.45 1.66
N LEU A 38 -13.94 8.48 2.40
CA LEU A 38 -13.41 8.68 3.75
C LEU A 38 -12.17 9.56 3.75
N ILE A 39 -11.23 9.32 2.84
CA ILE A 39 -10.02 10.13 2.74
C ILE A 39 -10.35 11.56 2.26
N PHE A 40 -11.33 11.72 1.36
CA PHE A 40 -11.79 13.04 0.93
C PHE A 40 -12.62 13.80 1.98
N LEU A 41 -13.51 13.12 2.71
CA LEU A 41 -14.35 13.76 3.74
C LEU A 41 -13.55 14.12 5.00
N ILE A 42 -12.52 13.33 5.32
CA ILE A 42 -11.70 13.52 6.51
C ILE A 42 -10.35 14.09 6.02
N PRO A 43 -10.24 15.43 5.83
CA PRO A 43 -9.06 16.04 5.24
C PRO A 43 -7.78 15.75 6.05
N LYS A 44 -7.93 15.50 7.36
CA LYS A 44 -6.85 15.04 8.24
C LYS A 44 -6.06 13.88 7.63
N ASN A 45 -6.71 12.93 6.96
CA ASN A 45 -6.08 11.74 6.40
C ASN A 45 -5.20 12.04 5.17
N ILE A 46 -5.35 13.22 4.54
CA ILE A 46 -4.50 13.69 3.44
C ILE A 46 -3.42 14.63 3.99
N TYR A 47 -3.83 15.66 4.75
CA TYR A 47 -2.90 16.69 5.22
C TYR A 47 -1.85 16.14 6.19
N LEU A 48 -2.20 15.20 7.07
CA LEU A 48 -1.26 14.63 8.04
C LEU A 48 -0.08 13.92 7.34
N PRO A 49 -0.29 12.95 6.42
CA PRO A 49 0.79 12.36 5.63
C PRO A 49 1.69 13.39 4.92
N LEU A 50 1.06 14.30 4.19
CA LEU A 50 1.75 15.24 3.32
C LEU A 50 2.55 16.27 4.10
N SER A 51 2.02 16.74 5.23
CA SER A 51 2.73 17.65 6.13
C SER A 51 3.92 16.98 6.79
N ILE A 52 3.78 15.75 7.31
CA ILE A 52 4.88 15.00 7.92
C ILE A 52 5.99 14.79 6.90
N PHE A 53 5.65 14.30 5.71
CA PHE A 53 6.60 14.12 4.62
C PHE A 53 7.31 15.43 4.28
N GLY A 54 6.54 16.49 4.03
CA GLY A 54 7.08 17.80 3.66
C GLY A 54 7.99 18.40 4.72
N ILE A 55 7.61 18.34 6.01
CA ILE A 55 8.41 18.88 7.12
C ILE A 55 9.73 18.10 7.25
N ILE A 56 9.66 16.77 7.31
CA ILE A 56 10.87 15.94 7.46
C ILE A 56 11.79 16.14 6.26
N PHE A 57 11.22 16.11 5.06
CA PHE A 57 12.01 16.26 3.83
C PHE A 57 12.66 17.66 3.75
N LEU A 58 11.96 18.72 4.13
CA LEU A 58 12.52 20.07 4.20
C LEU A 58 13.63 20.20 5.24
N ILE A 59 13.49 19.56 6.40
CA ILE A 59 14.54 19.55 7.43
C ILE A 59 15.82 18.93 6.86
N PHE A 60 15.71 17.76 6.24
CA PHE A 60 16.87 17.10 5.63
C PHE A 60 17.45 17.90 4.46
N PHE A 61 16.59 18.49 3.61
CA PHE A 61 17.02 19.33 2.51
C PHE A 61 17.78 20.59 2.99
N LEU A 62 17.30 21.26 4.04
CA LEU A 62 17.94 22.44 4.62
C LEU A 62 19.27 22.16 5.33
N LEU A 63 19.47 20.92 5.78
CA LEU A 63 20.74 20.50 6.39
C LEU A 63 21.87 20.33 5.36
N ASP A 64 21.60 20.62 4.08
CA ASP A 64 22.57 20.71 2.97
C ASP A 64 23.44 19.45 2.87
N PHE A 65 22.78 18.30 2.88
CA PHE A 65 23.43 17.05 2.52
C PHE A 65 23.70 17.05 1.01
N ASP A 66 24.93 16.66 0.63
CA ASP A 66 25.46 16.52 -0.74
C ASP A 66 24.44 16.01 -1.76
N GLU A 67 24.57 16.32 -3.06
CA GLU A 67 23.57 15.97 -4.11
C GLU A 67 23.20 14.46 -4.14
N SER A 68 24.14 13.59 -3.75
CA SER A 68 23.92 12.14 -3.64
C SER A 68 22.97 11.72 -2.49
N LEU A 69 22.78 12.59 -1.50
CA LEU A 69 22.01 12.34 -0.27
C LEU A 69 20.60 12.93 -0.32
N THR A 70 20.25 13.68 -1.37
CA THR A 70 18.89 14.23 -1.54
C THR A 70 17.85 13.11 -1.70
N TYR A 71 18.21 12.02 -2.39
CA TYR A 71 17.38 10.81 -2.46
C TYR A 71 17.19 10.14 -1.10
N VAL A 72 18.27 9.98 -0.33
CA VAL A 72 18.23 9.38 1.02
C VAL A 72 17.28 10.17 1.93
N SER A 73 17.32 11.49 1.83
CA SER A 73 16.41 12.40 2.55
C SER A 73 14.95 12.15 2.20
N SER A 74 14.62 12.02 0.91
CA SER A 74 13.25 11.70 0.47
C SER A 74 12.81 10.31 0.92
N PHE A 75 13.71 9.33 0.88
CA PHE A 75 13.46 7.96 1.33
C PHE A 75 13.11 7.92 2.82
N ILE A 76 13.95 8.52 3.67
CA ILE A 76 13.72 8.57 5.12
C ILE A 76 12.41 9.28 5.44
N ALA A 77 12.15 10.43 4.80
CA ALA A 77 10.90 11.17 4.98
C ALA A 77 9.68 10.31 4.62
N SER A 78 9.73 9.61 3.49
CA SER A 78 8.65 8.74 3.04
C SER A 78 8.44 7.53 3.95
N PHE A 79 9.54 6.92 4.43
CA PHE A 79 9.52 5.78 5.34
C PHE A 79 8.83 6.13 6.65
N ILE A 80 9.25 7.24 7.29
CA ILE A 80 8.67 7.71 8.56
C ILE A 80 7.19 8.07 8.37
N THR A 81 6.86 8.72 7.26
CA THR A 81 5.48 9.10 6.94
C THR A 81 4.58 7.86 6.84
N ILE A 82 4.97 6.86 6.06
CA ILE A 82 4.18 5.63 5.91
C ILE A 82 4.08 4.89 7.25
N PHE A 83 5.17 4.84 8.02
CA PHE A 83 5.18 4.24 9.35
C PHE A 83 4.11 4.88 10.25
N ILE A 84 4.08 6.20 10.37
CA ILE A 84 3.12 6.91 11.24
C ILE A 84 1.66 6.67 10.79
N ILE A 85 1.40 6.75 9.48
CA ILE A 85 0.03 6.58 8.94
C ILE A 85 -0.47 5.15 9.16
N SER A 86 0.43 4.17 9.04
CA SER A 86 0.04 2.77 9.20
C SER A 86 -0.50 2.45 10.59
N GLU A 87 -0.05 3.15 11.65
CA GLU A 87 -0.48 2.86 13.02
C GLU A 87 -1.99 3.06 13.25
N SER A 88 -2.59 4.06 12.61
CA SER A 88 -4.04 4.33 12.75
C SER A 88 -4.89 3.60 11.70
N THR A 89 -4.27 3.11 10.62
CA THR A 89 -4.96 2.63 9.42
C THR A 89 -6.02 1.56 9.67
N PHE A 90 -5.73 0.55 10.51
CA PHE A 90 -6.71 -0.46 10.92
C PHE A 90 -7.32 -0.20 12.29
N LYS A 91 -6.63 0.57 13.15
CA LYS A 91 -7.11 0.90 14.49
C LYS A 91 -8.42 1.70 14.44
N ASP A 92 -8.52 2.66 13.52
CA ASP A 92 -9.72 3.49 13.35
C ASP A 92 -10.93 2.69 12.83
N ASP A 93 -10.71 1.78 11.88
CA ASP A 93 -11.76 0.89 11.35
C ASP A 93 -12.15 -0.20 12.36
N TYR A 94 -11.24 -0.62 13.24
CA TYR A 94 -11.55 -1.53 14.34
C TYR A 94 -12.37 -0.83 15.43
N ALA A 95 -12.00 0.39 15.81
CA ALA A 95 -12.71 1.17 16.83
C ALA A 95 -14.18 1.48 16.43
N THR A 96 -14.45 1.60 15.13
CA THR A 96 -15.80 1.78 14.59
C THR A 96 -16.57 0.47 14.40
N GLY A 97 -15.96 -0.69 14.64
CA GLY A 97 -16.57 -2.02 14.45
C GLY A 97 -16.73 -2.43 12.98
N TYR A 98 -16.18 -1.66 12.03
CA TYR A 98 -16.37 -1.90 10.60
C TYR A 98 -15.74 -3.22 10.14
N ILE A 99 -14.57 -3.57 10.68
CA ILE A 99 -13.88 -4.83 10.37
C ILE A 99 -14.72 -6.03 10.84
N GLU A 100 -15.31 -5.94 12.03
CA GLU A 100 -16.13 -7.00 12.63
C GLU A 100 -17.42 -7.18 11.82
N GLN A 101 -18.07 -6.08 11.42
CA GLN A 101 -19.24 -6.12 10.56
C GLN A 101 -18.93 -6.81 9.22
N LYS A 102 -17.81 -6.48 8.57
CA LYS A 102 -17.40 -7.12 7.31
C LYS A 102 -17.15 -8.61 7.44
N LEU A 103 -16.58 -9.05 8.56
CA LEU A 103 -16.37 -10.47 8.84
C LEU A 103 -17.69 -11.21 9.03
N CYS A 104 -18.67 -10.61 9.72
CA CYS A 104 -20.01 -11.15 9.89
C CYS A 104 -20.79 -11.26 8.58
N GLU A 105 -20.65 -10.27 7.69
CA GLU A 105 -21.29 -10.28 6.36
C GLU A 105 -20.67 -11.30 5.38
N THR A 106 -19.66 -12.08 5.81
CA THR A 106 -18.86 -12.99 4.97
C THR A 106 -18.26 -12.29 3.75
N GLU A 107 -18.06 -10.97 3.83
CA GLU A 107 -17.47 -10.22 2.74
C GLU A 107 -15.96 -10.49 2.70
N SER A 108 -15.42 -10.59 1.49
CA SER A 108 -14.01 -10.84 1.29
C SER A 108 -13.20 -9.59 1.64
N LEU A 109 -12.50 -9.65 2.77
CA LEU A 109 -11.53 -8.63 3.25
C LEU A 109 -10.49 -8.24 2.19
N ILE A 110 -10.27 -9.06 1.16
CA ILE A 110 -9.38 -8.78 0.03
C ILE A 110 -9.77 -7.46 -0.67
N PHE A 111 -11.06 -7.21 -0.95
CA PHE A 111 -11.45 -5.97 -1.63
C PHE A 111 -11.34 -4.76 -0.74
N TYR A 112 -11.56 -4.93 0.57
CA TYR A 112 -11.33 -3.87 1.55
C TYR A 112 -9.85 -3.43 1.56
N LEU A 113 -8.92 -4.38 1.68
CA LEU A 113 -7.49 -4.08 1.67
C LEU A 113 -7.06 -3.45 0.34
N PHE A 114 -7.54 -3.99 -0.78
CA PHE A 114 -7.22 -3.46 -2.10
C PHE A 114 -7.76 -2.04 -2.32
N ALA A 115 -9.00 -1.78 -1.89
CA ALA A 115 -9.60 -0.45 -1.95
C ALA A 115 -8.81 0.56 -1.12
N LYS A 116 -8.37 0.17 0.08
CA LYS A 116 -7.59 1.03 0.97
C LYS A 116 -6.17 1.27 0.44
N TYR A 117 -5.56 0.27 -0.19
CA TYR A 117 -4.29 0.44 -0.90
C TYR A 117 -4.43 1.46 -2.04
N LEU A 118 -5.42 1.28 -2.93
CA LEU A 118 -5.64 2.17 -4.06
C LEU A 118 -5.94 3.61 -3.63
N ALA A 119 -6.74 3.79 -2.58
CA ALA A 119 -7.06 5.11 -2.08
C ALA A 119 -5.81 5.84 -1.56
N ASN A 120 -4.95 5.15 -0.80
CA ASN A 120 -3.67 5.72 -0.34
C ASN A 120 -2.66 5.92 -1.47
N LEU A 121 -2.60 4.99 -2.42
CA LEU A 121 -1.72 5.10 -3.59
C LEU A 121 -2.00 6.38 -4.36
N ILE A 122 -3.27 6.67 -4.63
CA ILE A 122 -3.70 7.81 -5.45
C ILE A 122 -3.65 9.12 -4.65
N LEU A 123 -4.09 9.13 -3.39
CA LEU A 123 -4.26 10.37 -2.63
C LEU A 123 -3.06 10.78 -1.78
N VAL A 124 -2.15 9.85 -1.46
CA VAL A 124 -1.01 10.10 -0.57
C VAL A 124 0.31 9.82 -1.28
N TYR A 125 0.48 8.63 -1.87
CA TYR A 125 1.77 8.26 -2.43
C TYR A 125 2.07 9.00 -3.72
N LEU A 126 1.10 9.14 -4.62
CA LEU A 126 1.25 9.90 -5.85
C LEU A 126 1.64 11.38 -5.60
N PRO A 127 1.01 12.14 -4.68
CA PRO A 127 1.48 13.49 -4.39
C PRO A 127 2.82 13.52 -3.63
N MET A 128 3.12 12.53 -2.78
CA MET A 128 4.45 12.41 -2.15
C MET A 128 5.55 12.17 -3.20
N THR A 129 5.32 11.31 -4.19
CA THR A 129 6.29 11.06 -5.27
C THR A 129 6.50 12.32 -6.10
N LEU A 130 5.43 13.04 -6.39
CA LEU A 130 5.50 14.30 -7.14
C LEU A 130 6.29 15.36 -6.36
N LEU A 131 6.07 15.50 -5.05
CA LEU A 131 6.84 16.42 -4.20
C LEU A 131 8.32 16.04 -4.11
N ALA A 132 8.61 14.75 -3.88
CA ALA A 132 9.99 14.25 -3.90
C ALA A 132 10.64 14.58 -5.26
N PHE A 133 9.90 14.39 -6.34
CA PHE A 133 10.42 14.60 -7.68
C PHE A 133 10.73 16.09 -7.94
N LEU A 134 9.81 16.99 -7.61
CA LEU A 134 9.96 18.42 -7.84
C LEU A 134 11.18 19.02 -7.13
N ILE A 135 11.54 18.49 -5.97
CA ILE A 135 12.61 19.04 -5.13
C ILE A 135 13.97 18.44 -5.49
N ASN A 136 14.05 17.15 -5.85
CA ASN A 136 15.33 16.52 -6.20
C ASN A 136 15.91 17.05 -7.52
N GLY A 137 15.11 17.69 -8.39
CA GLY A 137 15.60 18.35 -9.60
C GLY A 137 16.13 17.36 -10.63
N PHE A 138 15.32 17.02 -11.63
CA PHE A 138 15.65 15.92 -12.52
C PHE A 138 16.35 16.38 -13.80
N ASN A 139 17.62 16.01 -13.95
CA ASN A 139 18.39 16.13 -15.18
C ASN A 139 18.86 14.76 -15.73
N ASP A 140 18.29 13.66 -15.22
CA ASP A 140 18.73 12.31 -15.54
C ASP A 140 17.96 11.72 -16.73
N ASN A 141 18.62 10.87 -17.52
CA ASN A 141 17.99 10.17 -18.65
C ASN A 141 16.97 9.08 -18.23
N TYR A 142 16.89 8.74 -16.93
CA TYR A 142 16.11 7.62 -16.39
C TYR A 142 14.96 8.03 -15.46
N LEU A 143 14.33 9.18 -15.74
CA LEU A 143 13.30 9.78 -14.88
C LEU A 143 12.11 8.86 -14.64
N LEU A 144 11.64 8.23 -15.72
CA LEU A 144 10.43 7.40 -15.67
C LEU A 144 10.69 6.14 -14.85
N GLU A 145 11.85 5.52 -15.02
CA GLU A 145 12.25 4.35 -14.24
C GLU A 145 12.39 4.68 -12.76
N LEU A 146 12.95 5.84 -12.42
CA LEU A 146 13.11 6.28 -11.03
C LEU A 146 11.77 6.61 -10.36
N ILE A 147 10.88 7.33 -11.05
CA ILE A 147 9.52 7.60 -10.53
C ILE A 147 8.79 6.27 -10.31
N PHE A 148 8.89 5.35 -11.27
CA PHE A 148 8.26 4.05 -11.17
C PHE A 148 8.83 3.24 -10.00
N ALA A 149 10.16 3.17 -9.87
CA ALA A 149 10.84 2.54 -8.75
C ALA A 149 10.37 3.12 -7.41
N TYR A 150 10.25 4.44 -7.32
CA TYR A 150 9.83 5.13 -6.10
C TYR A 150 8.37 4.82 -5.74
N ILE A 151 7.44 4.78 -6.70
CA ILE A 151 6.04 4.38 -6.44
C ILE A 151 5.96 2.91 -5.98
N VAL A 152 6.71 2.02 -6.63
CA VAL A 152 6.77 0.60 -6.26
C VAL A 152 7.34 0.44 -4.85
N MET A 153 8.40 1.18 -4.54
CA MET A 153 8.99 1.28 -3.21
C MET A 153 7.94 1.70 -2.17
N LEU A 154 7.27 2.84 -2.32
CA LEU A 154 6.22 3.26 -1.37
C LEU A 154 5.11 2.20 -1.21
N SER A 155 4.72 1.57 -2.31
CA SER A 155 3.70 0.52 -2.30
C SER A 155 4.15 -0.73 -1.56
N THR A 156 5.42 -1.12 -1.68
CA THR A 156 5.98 -2.19 -0.85
C THR A 156 5.93 -1.83 0.62
N LEU A 157 6.43 -0.65 1.03
CA LEU A 157 6.43 -0.23 2.45
C LEU A 157 5.03 -0.28 3.05
N TYR A 158 4.02 0.17 2.31
CA TYR A 158 2.63 0.16 2.75
C TYR A 158 2.17 -1.22 3.25
N PHE A 159 2.42 -2.28 2.47
CA PHE A 159 2.00 -3.62 2.85
C PHE A 159 2.76 -4.12 4.09
N PHE A 160 4.07 -3.89 4.18
CA PHE A 160 4.86 -4.28 5.36
C PHE A 160 4.36 -3.58 6.62
N PHE A 161 4.19 -2.26 6.57
CA PHE A 161 3.71 -1.47 7.71
C PHE A 161 2.27 -1.78 8.11
N ASN A 162 1.41 -2.10 7.15
CA ASN A 162 0.06 -2.54 7.48
C ASN A 162 0.02 -3.91 8.15
N LEU A 163 0.99 -4.79 7.87
CA LEU A 163 1.09 -6.04 8.62
C LEU A 163 1.36 -5.79 10.10
N GLY A 164 2.27 -4.88 10.44
CA GLY A 164 2.52 -4.55 11.84
C GLY A 164 1.33 -3.82 12.48
N SER A 165 0.66 -2.95 11.74
CA SER A 165 -0.60 -2.31 12.17
C SER A 165 -1.68 -3.35 12.49
N ALA A 166 -1.86 -4.34 11.61
CA ALA A 166 -2.83 -5.42 11.79
C ALA A 166 -2.53 -6.26 13.03
N ILE A 167 -1.26 -6.46 13.39
CA ILE A 167 -0.86 -7.18 14.59
C ILE A 167 -1.09 -6.32 15.84
N SER A 168 -0.96 -5.00 15.71
CA SER A 168 -1.03 -4.03 16.81
C SER A 168 -2.45 -3.58 17.19
N ILE A 169 -3.51 -4.04 16.53
CA ILE A 169 -4.87 -3.48 16.74
C ILE A 169 -5.32 -3.61 18.21
N LYS A 170 -5.19 -4.81 18.81
CA LYS A 170 -5.59 -5.06 20.21
C LYS A 170 -4.54 -4.65 21.24
N ARG A 171 -3.25 -4.63 20.87
CA ARG A 171 -2.17 -4.25 21.79
C ARG A 171 -1.97 -2.75 21.68
N ASN A 172 -2.24 -2.02 22.76
CA ASN A 172 -2.09 -0.56 22.81
C ASN A 172 -0.63 -0.05 22.72
N ASN A 173 0.31 -0.91 22.30
CA ASN A 173 1.72 -0.65 22.17
C ASN A 173 2.09 -0.71 20.68
N SER A 174 2.91 0.22 20.18
CA SER A 174 3.35 0.29 18.77
C SER A 174 4.32 -0.84 18.41
N LEU A 175 3.83 -2.09 18.47
CA LEU A 175 4.52 -3.30 18.01
C LEU A 175 4.77 -3.32 16.50
N ASN A 176 4.23 -2.32 15.80
CA ASN A 176 4.40 -2.09 14.38
C ASN A 176 5.89 -2.10 14.00
N ALA A 177 6.75 -1.38 14.72
CA ALA A 177 8.17 -1.30 14.39
C ALA A 177 8.94 -2.62 14.63
N LEU A 178 8.70 -3.31 15.75
CA LEU A 178 9.56 -4.41 16.22
C LEU A 178 9.54 -5.63 15.29
N LEU A 179 8.38 -5.93 14.69
CA LEU A 179 8.18 -7.16 13.93
C LEU A 179 8.61 -7.02 12.45
N ILE A 180 8.63 -5.79 11.94
CA ILE A 180 8.85 -5.52 10.51
C ILE A 180 10.33 -5.28 10.21
N ILE A 181 11.13 -4.80 11.18
CA ILE A 181 12.55 -4.47 11.01
C ILE A 181 13.36 -5.58 10.29
N PRO A 182 13.26 -6.87 10.65
CA PRO A 182 14.06 -7.91 9.99
C PRO A 182 13.74 -8.06 8.50
N LEU A 183 12.48 -7.83 8.14
CA LEU A 183 11.98 -7.96 6.79
C LEU A 183 12.33 -6.73 5.93
N LEU A 184 12.50 -5.56 6.55
CA LEU A 184 12.85 -4.32 5.86
C LEU A 184 14.34 -4.20 5.49
N ILE A 185 15.25 -4.86 6.21
CA ILE A 185 16.70 -4.74 5.93
C ILE A 185 17.03 -5.11 4.47
N PRO A 186 16.62 -6.28 3.94
CA PRO A 186 16.91 -6.63 2.54
C PRO A 186 16.30 -5.64 1.55
N PHE A 187 15.13 -5.10 1.87
CA PHE A 187 14.44 -4.14 1.04
C PHE A 187 15.16 -2.79 0.97
N ILE A 188 15.65 -2.28 2.11
CA ILE A 188 16.38 -1.01 2.20
C ILE A 188 17.65 -1.07 1.33
N ILE A 189 18.38 -2.19 1.39
CA ILE A 189 19.60 -2.39 0.59
C ILE A 189 19.29 -2.31 -0.92
N LEU A 190 18.22 -2.95 -1.39
CA LEU A 190 17.83 -2.91 -2.81
C LEU A 190 17.48 -1.49 -3.28
N VAL A 191 16.79 -0.73 -2.44
CA VAL A 191 16.40 0.65 -2.73
C VAL A 191 17.64 1.54 -2.81
N GLU A 192 18.55 1.42 -1.84
CA GLU A 192 19.81 2.16 -1.81
C GLU A 192 20.61 1.98 -3.11
N GLU A 193 20.74 0.74 -3.59
CA GLU A 193 21.50 0.47 -4.81
C GLU A 193 20.84 1.03 -6.09
N ILE A 194 19.52 1.21 -6.11
CA ILE A 194 18.81 1.82 -7.25
C ILE A 194 19.09 3.33 -7.30
N PHE A 195 18.93 4.01 -6.17
CA PHE A 195 18.96 5.48 -6.12
C PHE A 195 20.37 6.07 -5.92
N ILE A 196 21.26 5.36 -5.23
CA ILE A 196 22.64 5.84 -4.97
C ILE A 196 23.63 5.22 -5.95
N ALA A 197 23.61 3.88 -6.09
CA ALA A 197 24.60 3.19 -6.93
C ALA A 197 24.26 3.22 -8.43
N GLY A 198 23.08 3.70 -8.82
CA GLY A 198 22.66 3.87 -10.22
C GLY A 198 22.46 2.56 -10.99
N LYS A 199 22.38 1.40 -10.31
CA LYS A 199 22.20 0.08 -10.94
C LYS A 199 20.72 -0.24 -11.13
N ILE A 200 20.06 0.48 -12.04
CA ILE A 200 18.60 0.50 -12.15
C ILE A 200 18.03 -0.86 -12.60
N MET A 201 18.46 -1.40 -13.74
CA MET A 201 17.79 -2.56 -14.37
C MET A 201 17.70 -3.85 -13.52
N PRO A 202 18.81 -4.39 -12.99
CA PRO A 202 18.72 -5.63 -12.21
C PRO A 202 17.95 -5.42 -10.90
N ASN A 203 18.15 -4.28 -10.24
CA ASN A 203 17.59 -4.04 -8.92
C ASN A 203 16.10 -3.68 -8.98
N LEU A 204 15.66 -3.03 -10.07
CA LEU A 204 14.23 -2.79 -10.31
C LEU A 204 13.45 -4.12 -10.45
N ASN A 205 14.03 -5.12 -11.10
CA ASN A 205 13.40 -6.45 -11.21
C ASN A 205 13.26 -7.12 -9.84
N PHE A 206 14.28 -7.03 -8.99
CA PHE A 206 14.20 -7.52 -7.61
C PHE A 206 13.17 -6.75 -6.78
N LEU A 207 13.11 -5.43 -6.94
CA LEU A 207 12.11 -4.58 -6.27
C LEU A 207 10.69 -4.99 -6.68
N MET A 208 10.46 -5.29 -7.96
CA MET A 208 9.18 -5.77 -8.47
C MET A 208 8.83 -7.16 -7.94
N ALA A 209 9.81 -8.08 -7.86
CA ALA A 209 9.60 -9.39 -7.24
C ALA A 209 9.19 -9.24 -5.76
N TYR A 210 9.83 -8.32 -5.04
CA TYR A 210 9.53 -8.01 -3.65
C TYR A 210 8.14 -7.37 -3.48
N PHE A 211 7.74 -6.51 -4.42
CA PHE A 211 6.38 -5.98 -4.50
C PHE A 211 5.33 -7.07 -4.69
N ILE A 212 5.54 -7.99 -5.63
CA ILE A 212 4.61 -9.11 -5.86
C ILE A 212 4.53 -10.02 -4.62
N PHE A 213 5.68 -10.33 -4.01
CA PHE A 213 5.75 -11.09 -2.76
C PHE A 213 4.91 -10.43 -1.67
N SER A 214 5.13 -9.14 -1.44
CA SER A 214 4.39 -8.35 -0.45
C SER A 214 2.89 -8.28 -0.76
N ALA A 215 2.53 -7.94 -1.99
CA ALA A 215 1.15 -7.81 -2.42
C ALA A 215 0.35 -9.12 -2.28
N THR A 216 0.99 -10.27 -2.37
CA THR A 216 0.34 -11.58 -2.22
C THR A 216 0.45 -12.13 -0.79
N PHE A 217 1.66 -12.37 -0.32
CA PHE A 217 1.93 -13.08 0.94
C PHE A 217 1.56 -12.25 2.16
N ILE A 218 1.94 -10.97 2.17
CA ILE A 218 1.70 -10.09 3.32
C ILE A 218 0.23 -9.71 3.42
N ASN A 219 -0.42 -9.41 2.30
CA ASN A 219 -1.88 -9.22 2.30
C ASN A 219 -2.63 -10.47 2.77
N TYR A 220 -2.18 -11.67 2.36
CA TYR A 220 -2.77 -12.90 2.87
C TYR A 220 -2.59 -13.03 4.39
N ALA A 221 -1.40 -12.74 4.92
CA ALA A 221 -1.12 -12.75 6.34
C ALA A 221 -2.00 -11.73 7.10
N ILE A 222 -2.14 -10.50 6.60
CA ILE A 222 -3.01 -9.46 7.17
C ILE A 222 -4.44 -9.98 7.31
N ILE A 223 -5.00 -10.61 6.28
CA ILE A 223 -6.37 -11.16 6.33
C ILE A 223 -6.53 -12.19 7.45
N GLN A 224 -5.55 -13.09 7.62
CA GLN A 224 -5.61 -14.10 8.67
C GLN A 224 -5.49 -13.49 10.07
N ILE A 225 -4.60 -12.50 10.22
CA ILE A 225 -4.42 -11.77 11.48
C ILE A 225 -5.71 -11.04 11.84
N LEU A 226 -6.33 -10.31 10.90
CA LEU A 226 -7.60 -9.60 11.15
C LEU A 226 -8.72 -10.57 11.57
N LYS A 227 -8.80 -11.76 10.96
CA LYS A 227 -9.77 -12.80 11.36
C LYS A 227 -9.54 -13.32 12.77
N ILE A 228 -8.29 -13.50 13.18
CA ILE A 228 -7.94 -13.96 14.53
C ILE A 228 -8.22 -12.87 15.55
N GLN A 229 -7.88 -11.61 15.22
CA GLN A 229 -8.06 -10.50 16.14
C GLN A 229 -9.50 -10.04 16.29
N SER A 230 -10.37 -10.29 15.30
CA SER A 230 -11.80 -9.99 15.41
C SER A 230 -12.61 -11.09 16.12
N LYS A 231 -12.00 -12.24 16.43
CA LYS A 231 -12.57 -13.22 17.35
C LYS A 231 -12.25 -12.84 18.80
#